data_AF-A0A537K4Y1-F1
#
_entry.id   AF-A0A537K4Y1-F1
#
_cell.length_a   1.000
_cell.length_b   1.000
_cell.length_c   1.000
_cell.angle_alpha   90.00
_cell.angle_beta   90.00
_cell.angle_gamma   90.00
#
_symmetry.space_group_name_H-M   'P 1'
#
loop_
_entity.id
_entity.type
_entity.pdbx_description
1 polymer ?
#
loop_
_entity_poly.entity_id
_entity_poly.type
_entity_poly.pdbx_seq_one_letter_code
_entity_poly.pdbx_strand_id
1 'polypeptide(L)'
;SGIVINEAAVRELGWTNDDAVGKTIVRSGQQELNVIGIVADFNYASVRQKVAPMMLMLGNNFGGLLIKIKTKNVKNFLSDLHEHWIAFNPAGPLEYNFLDAKFASLYASEQRTQKIFSAFTILAIIIAGLGLFGLSAFVIEQRTKEIGIRKVLGASVQQVMLMVSKEFLLLVGIAFVIAIPVTWWAMHKWLEDFAYRITISWWVFVVAGITAILIALLTVSFQAIKAAISNPVKSLRTE
;
A
#
# COMPACT_ATOMS: atom_id res chain seq x y z
N SER A 1 -8.49 44.09 -2.43
CA SER A 1 -9.38 42.98 -2.01
C SER A 1 -8.64 42.07 -1.03
N GLY A 2 -9.33 41.48 -0.05
CA GLY A 2 -8.72 40.54 0.90
C GLY A 2 -8.59 39.13 0.30
N ILE A 3 -7.47 38.47 0.54
CA ILE A 3 -7.19 37.09 0.11
C ILE A 3 -6.72 36.23 1.27
N VAL A 4 -7.03 34.94 1.21
CA VAL A 4 -6.51 33.94 2.14
C VAL A 4 -5.56 33.05 1.36
N ILE A 5 -4.38 32.76 1.91
CA ILE A 5 -3.37 31.93 1.24
C ILE A 5 -3.07 30.68 2.06
N ASN A 6 -2.58 29.61 1.45
CA ASN A 6 -2.12 28.45 2.20
C ASN A 6 -0.66 28.56 2.62
N GLU A 7 -0.23 27.70 3.55
CA GLU A 7 1.16 27.65 4.02
C GLU A 7 2.16 27.41 2.87
N ALA A 8 1.81 26.65 1.83
CA ALA A 8 2.68 26.48 0.67
C ALA A 8 2.95 27.81 -0.05
N ALA A 9 1.95 28.66 -0.22
CA ALA A 9 2.13 29.99 -0.79
C ALA A 9 2.99 30.90 0.09
N VAL A 10 2.80 30.85 1.41
CA VAL A 10 3.64 31.59 2.38
C VAL A 10 5.11 31.20 2.21
N ARG A 11 5.40 29.90 2.17
CA ARG A 11 6.77 29.39 1.99
C ARG A 11 7.39 29.78 0.65
N GLU A 12 6.62 29.70 -0.43
CA GLU A 12 7.13 29.99 -1.78
C GLU A 12 7.37 31.49 -2.02
N LEU A 13 6.60 32.35 -1.35
CA LEU A 13 6.79 33.80 -1.33
C LEU A 13 7.92 34.25 -0.39
N GLY A 14 8.56 33.32 0.33
CA GLY A 14 9.64 33.61 1.27
C GLY A 14 9.16 34.31 2.55
N TRP A 15 7.89 34.11 2.92
CA TRP A 15 7.29 34.68 4.13
C TRP A 15 7.22 33.62 5.25
N THR A 16 6.94 34.09 6.45
CA THR A 16 6.61 33.30 7.64
C THR A 16 5.13 33.41 7.96
N ASN A 17 4.59 32.45 8.72
CA ASN A 17 3.17 32.51 9.10
C ASN A 17 2.84 33.75 9.96
N ASP A 18 3.83 34.27 10.70
CA ASP A 18 3.64 35.41 11.60
C ASP A 18 3.66 36.76 10.86
N ASP A 19 4.39 36.88 9.75
CA ASP A 19 4.53 38.13 9.00
C ASP A 19 3.71 38.17 7.70
N ALA A 20 3.17 37.04 7.22
CA ALA A 20 2.43 36.98 5.96
C ALA A 20 1.09 37.73 5.99
N VAL A 21 0.42 37.82 7.15
CA VAL A 21 -0.83 38.58 7.27
C VAL A 21 -0.55 40.09 7.19
N GLY A 22 -1.28 40.79 6.33
CA GLY A 22 -1.10 42.22 6.07
C GLY A 22 -0.16 42.53 4.90
N LYS A 23 0.56 41.56 4.35
CA LYS A 23 1.33 41.73 3.11
C LYS A 23 0.43 41.77 1.88
N THR A 24 0.95 42.34 0.80
CA THR A 24 0.23 42.51 -0.46
C THR A 24 0.86 41.67 -1.57
N ILE A 25 0.02 40.95 -2.31
CA ILE A 25 0.39 40.24 -3.54
C ILE A 25 -0.15 41.06 -4.72
N VAL A 26 0.72 41.34 -5.69
CA VAL A 26 0.33 42.02 -6.93
C VAL A 26 0.10 40.98 -8.02
N ARG A 27 -1.15 40.83 -8.44
CA ARG A 27 -1.50 39.94 -9.56
C ARG A 27 -1.36 40.70 -10.88
N SER A 28 -0.89 40.02 -11.93
CA SER A 28 -0.70 40.56 -13.28
C SER A 28 -1.90 41.42 -13.71
N GLY A 29 -1.68 42.73 -13.90
CA GLY A 29 -2.73 43.74 -14.09
C GLY A 29 -2.92 44.75 -12.95
N GLN A 30 -1.96 44.89 -12.02
CA GLN A 30 -1.94 45.89 -10.92
C GLN A 30 -3.03 45.75 -9.84
N GLN A 31 -3.69 44.59 -9.75
CA GLN A 31 -4.62 44.38 -8.65
C GLN A 31 -3.85 43.98 -7.39
N GLU A 32 -3.86 44.88 -6.40
CA GLU A 32 -3.30 44.66 -5.07
C GLU A 32 -4.26 43.80 -4.23
N LEU A 33 -3.73 42.66 -3.77
CA LEU A 33 -4.45 41.69 -2.96
C LEU A 33 -3.80 41.62 -1.58
N ASN A 34 -4.54 42.02 -0.55
CA ASN A 34 -4.05 42.03 0.82
C ASN A 34 -4.32 40.67 1.47
N VAL A 35 -3.27 40.07 2.03
CA VAL A 35 -3.39 38.80 2.74
C VAL A 35 -4.05 39.04 4.09
N ILE A 36 -5.24 38.48 4.28
CA ILE A 36 -6.05 38.64 5.51
C ILE A 36 -6.05 37.37 6.37
N GLY A 37 -5.46 36.28 5.89
CA GLY A 37 -5.40 35.03 6.64
C GLY A 37 -4.60 33.96 5.94
N ILE A 38 -4.21 32.96 6.74
CA ILE A 38 -3.45 31.80 6.30
C ILE A 38 -4.25 30.55 6.67
N VAL A 39 -4.32 29.59 5.75
CA VAL A 39 -4.91 28.27 5.98
C VAL A 39 -3.85 27.19 5.92
N ALA A 40 -4.03 26.14 6.72
CA ALA A 40 -3.18 24.96 6.67
C ALA A 40 -3.22 24.31 5.27
N ASP A 41 -2.11 23.70 4.85
CA ASP A 41 -2.07 22.95 3.61
C ASP A 41 -3.05 21.77 3.62
N PHE A 42 -3.79 21.61 2.54
CA PHE A 42 -4.71 20.48 2.34
C PHE A 42 -4.52 19.88 0.95
N ASN A 43 -4.69 18.56 0.85
CA ASN A 43 -4.56 17.85 -0.42
C ASN A 43 -5.83 18.02 -1.25
N TYR A 44 -5.75 18.82 -2.31
CA TYR A 44 -6.83 19.01 -3.29
C TYR A 44 -6.50 18.42 -4.67
N ALA A 45 -5.29 17.86 -4.83
CA ALA A 45 -4.80 17.19 -6.03
C ALA A 45 -4.32 15.76 -5.70
N SER A 46 -3.76 15.06 -6.69
CA SER A 46 -3.16 13.73 -6.48
C SER A 46 -2.03 13.80 -5.45
N VAL A 47 -1.90 12.76 -4.62
CA VAL A 47 -0.84 12.62 -3.59
C VAL A 47 0.59 12.61 -4.14
N ARG A 48 0.74 12.43 -5.45
CA ARG A 48 2.03 12.55 -6.14
C ARG A 48 2.51 14.00 -6.24
N GLN A 49 1.58 14.96 -6.26
CA GLN A 49 1.90 16.37 -6.39
C GLN A 49 2.03 17.03 -5.01
N LYS A 50 3.01 17.93 -4.87
CA LYS A 50 3.09 18.80 -3.69
C LYS A 50 1.86 19.70 -3.65
N VAL A 51 1.40 20.04 -2.45
CA VAL A 51 0.38 21.08 -2.29
C VAL A 51 0.96 22.37 -2.91
N ALA A 52 0.33 22.83 -3.99
CA ALA A 52 0.79 24.03 -4.67
C ALA A 52 0.34 25.29 -3.91
N PRO A 53 1.00 26.43 -4.12
CA PRO A 53 0.51 27.72 -3.66
C PRO A 53 -0.93 27.98 -4.12
N MET A 54 -1.79 28.35 -3.18
CA MET A 54 -3.18 28.65 -3.43
C MET A 54 -3.54 30.01 -2.85
N MET A 55 -4.31 30.78 -3.63
CA MET A 55 -4.97 32.01 -3.18
C MET A 55 -6.48 31.81 -3.24
N LEU A 56 -7.13 31.93 -2.09
CA LEU A 56 -8.58 31.96 -1.94
C LEU A 56 -9.04 33.41 -1.98
N MET A 57 -9.81 33.75 -3.00
CA MET A 57 -10.32 35.10 -3.24
C MET A 57 -11.83 35.10 -3.15
N LEU A 58 -12.40 36.13 -2.51
CA LEU A 58 -13.83 36.41 -2.62
C LEU A 58 -14.10 37.09 -3.96
N GLY A 59 -14.97 36.51 -4.77
CA GLY A 59 -15.35 37.05 -6.07
C GLY A 59 -16.53 36.31 -6.67
N ASN A 60 -17.08 36.86 -7.76
CA ASN A 60 -18.15 36.19 -8.49
C ASN A 60 -17.57 34.98 -9.22
N ASN A 61 -17.83 33.80 -8.69
CA ASN A 61 -17.46 32.54 -9.30
C ASN A 61 -18.66 31.97 -10.05
N PHE A 62 -18.54 31.84 -11.37
CA PHE A 62 -19.59 31.31 -12.25
C PHE A 62 -19.44 29.81 -12.55
N GLY A 63 -18.45 29.13 -11.93
CA GLY A 63 -18.04 27.78 -12.34
C GLY A 63 -18.65 26.60 -11.57
N GLY A 64 -19.30 26.81 -10.41
CA GLY A 64 -19.93 25.72 -9.65
C GLY A 64 -20.16 26.00 -8.16
N LEU A 65 -21.04 25.21 -7.53
CA LEU A 65 -21.41 25.29 -6.12
C LEU A 65 -20.86 24.10 -5.33
N LEU A 66 -20.25 24.35 -4.18
CA LEU A 66 -19.89 23.33 -3.20
C LEU A 66 -20.91 23.34 -2.07
N ILE A 67 -21.63 22.22 -1.91
CA ILE A 67 -22.69 22.11 -0.90
C ILE A 67 -22.28 21.04 0.12
N LYS A 68 -22.14 21.45 1.39
CA LYS A 68 -21.92 20.53 2.50
C LYS A 68 -23.26 20.17 3.13
N ILE A 69 -23.62 18.90 3.07
CA ILE A 69 -24.87 18.38 3.62
C ILE A 69 -24.63 17.61 4.93
N LYS A 70 -25.59 17.66 5.84
CA LYS A 70 -25.62 16.86 7.07
C LYS A 70 -26.93 16.07 7.13
N THR A 71 -27.03 15.05 6.29
CA THR A 71 -28.20 14.15 6.23
C THR A 71 -27.77 12.72 5.98
N LYS A 72 -28.55 11.76 6.52
CA LYS A 72 -28.39 10.34 6.19
C LYS A 72 -29.14 9.96 4.90
N ASN A 73 -30.14 10.75 4.51
CA ASN A 73 -30.97 10.48 3.34
C ASN A 73 -30.57 11.41 2.17
N VAL A 74 -29.45 11.08 1.55
CA VAL A 74 -28.89 11.82 0.42
C VAL A 74 -29.81 11.75 -0.80
N LYS A 75 -30.50 10.62 -1.00
CA LYS A 75 -31.39 10.42 -2.16
C LYS A 75 -32.54 11.42 -2.16
N ASN A 76 -33.22 11.60 -1.02
CA ASN A 76 -34.31 12.57 -0.92
C ASN A 76 -33.77 13.99 -1.09
N PHE A 77 -32.65 14.33 -0.45
CA PHE A 77 -32.03 15.65 -0.62
C PHE A 77 -31.72 15.96 -2.09
N LEU A 78 -31.20 15.00 -2.85
CA LEU A 78 -30.94 15.20 -4.29
C LEU A 78 -32.21 15.37 -5.10
N SER A 79 -33.29 14.67 -4.76
CA SER A 79 -34.60 14.85 -5.39
C SER A 79 -35.12 16.26 -5.14
N ASP A 80 -35.12 16.70 -3.88
CA ASP A 80 -35.57 18.04 -3.48
C ASP A 80 -34.70 19.11 -4.16
N LEU A 81 -33.37 18.93 -4.18
CA LEU A 81 -32.44 19.84 -4.84
C LEU A 81 -32.70 19.94 -6.34
N HIS A 82 -33.01 18.80 -6.99
CA HIS A 82 -33.33 18.76 -8.41
C HIS A 82 -34.61 19.53 -8.74
N GLU A 83 -35.66 19.39 -7.94
CA GLU A 83 -36.90 20.16 -8.11
C GLU A 83 -36.66 21.66 -7.96
N HIS A 84 -35.93 22.08 -6.93
CA HIS A 84 -35.57 23.49 -6.71
C HIS A 84 -34.67 24.03 -7.84
N TRP A 85 -33.77 23.20 -8.37
CA TRP A 85 -32.90 23.59 -9.47
C TRP A 85 -33.68 23.82 -10.76
N ILE A 86 -34.60 22.93 -11.13
CA ILE A 86 -35.44 23.11 -12.31
C ILE A 86 -36.32 24.36 -12.19
N ALA A 87 -36.87 24.62 -11.00
CA ALA A 87 -37.65 25.84 -10.76
C ALA A 87 -36.81 27.13 -10.93
N PHE A 88 -35.54 27.09 -10.56
CA PHE A 88 -34.62 28.22 -10.67
C PHE A 88 -34.00 28.37 -12.08
N ASN A 89 -33.62 27.27 -12.73
CA ASN A 89 -32.97 27.24 -14.04
C ASN A 89 -33.50 26.10 -14.93
N PRO A 90 -34.67 26.28 -15.57
CA PRO A 90 -35.32 25.22 -16.35
C PRO A 90 -34.50 24.73 -17.56
N ALA A 91 -33.59 25.55 -18.06
CA ALA A 91 -32.82 25.28 -19.28
C ALA A 91 -31.49 24.53 -19.00
N GLY A 92 -31.05 24.43 -17.75
CA GLY A 92 -29.75 23.84 -17.40
C GLY A 92 -29.90 22.51 -16.64
N PRO A 93 -29.28 21.41 -17.10
CA PRO A 93 -29.27 20.16 -16.33
C PRO A 93 -28.52 20.35 -15.00
N LEU A 94 -29.01 19.70 -13.93
CA LEU A 94 -28.31 19.65 -12.66
C LEU A 94 -27.17 18.63 -12.75
N GLU A 95 -25.97 19.11 -13.04
CA GLU A 95 -24.75 18.30 -12.95
C GLU A 95 -24.16 18.39 -11.54
N TYR A 96 -23.91 17.23 -10.93
CA TYR A 96 -23.27 17.15 -9.62
C TYR A 96 -22.26 16.01 -9.59
N ASN A 97 -21.22 16.20 -8.78
CA ASN A 97 -20.23 15.17 -8.49
C ASN A 97 -20.04 15.11 -6.99
N PHE A 98 -20.10 13.91 -6.43
CA PHE A 98 -19.73 13.75 -5.04
C PHE A 98 -18.22 13.87 -4.86
N LEU A 99 -17.84 14.56 -3.79
CA LEU A 99 -16.44 14.86 -3.52
C LEU A 99 -15.65 13.58 -3.18
N ASP A 100 -16.27 12.62 -2.50
CA ASP A 100 -15.69 11.30 -2.20
C ASP A 100 -15.42 10.47 -3.48
N ALA A 101 -16.34 10.46 -4.45
CA ALA A 101 -16.14 9.81 -5.74
C ALA A 101 -14.98 10.47 -6.53
N LYS A 102 -14.87 11.80 -6.46
CA LYS A 102 -13.77 12.55 -7.07
C LYS A 102 -12.44 12.29 -6.36
N PHE A 103 -12.43 12.16 -5.04
CA PHE A 103 -11.24 11.71 -4.31
C PHE A 103 -10.88 10.27 -4.68
N ALA A 104 -11.85 9.35 -4.74
CA ALA A 104 -11.61 7.96 -5.10
C ALA A 104 -10.96 7.82 -6.49
N SER A 105 -11.35 8.66 -7.46
CA SER A 105 -10.73 8.65 -8.79
C SER A 105 -9.27 9.14 -8.79
N LEU A 106 -8.90 10.06 -7.90
CA LEU A 106 -7.50 10.49 -7.70
C LEU A 106 -6.59 9.38 -7.18
N TYR A 107 -7.15 8.34 -6.54
CA TYR A 107 -6.42 7.17 -6.01
C TYR A 107 -6.66 5.88 -6.82
N ALA A 108 -7.44 5.94 -7.90
CA ALA A 108 -7.85 4.75 -8.63
C ALA A 108 -6.66 4.04 -9.29
N SER A 109 -5.66 4.79 -9.77
CA SER A 109 -4.41 4.24 -10.31
C SER A 109 -3.64 3.45 -9.26
N GLU A 110 -3.47 4.01 -8.07
CA GLU A 110 -2.73 3.45 -6.95
C GLU A 110 -3.40 2.17 -6.45
N GLN A 111 -4.73 2.18 -6.33
CA GLN A 111 -5.50 0.99 -5.96
C GLN A 111 -5.42 -0.11 -7.03
N ARG A 112 -5.41 0.25 -8.32
CA ARG A 112 -5.25 -0.74 -9.40
C ARG A 112 -3.87 -1.38 -9.35
N THR A 113 -2.82 -0.57 -9.19
CA THR A 113 -1.44 -1.06 -9.04
C THR A 113 -1.29 -1.95 -7.82
N GLN A 114 -1.87 -1.58 -6.67
CA GLN A 114 -1.92 -2.43 -5.48
C GLN A 114 -2.55 -3.78 -5.78
N LYS A 115 -3.72 -3.82 -6.42
CA LYS A 115 -4.42 -5.08 -6.76
C LYS A 115 -3.59 -5.97 -7.67
N ILE A 116 -2.94 -5.39 -8.68
CA ILE A 116 -2.05 -6.12 -9.59
C ILE A 116 -0.88 -6.73 -8.81
N PHE A 117 -0.18 -5.93 -8.01
CA PHE A 117 0.93 -6.44 -7.20
C PHE A 117 0.47 -7.50 -6.20
N SER A 118 -0.66 -7.32 -5.51
CA SER A 118 -1.21 -8.34 -4.60
C SER A 118 -1.49 -9.66 -5.31
N ALA A 119 -2.06 -9.64 -6.51
CA ALA A 119 -2.30 -10.84 -7.30
C ALA A 119 -0.98 -11.54 -7.68
N PHE A 120 0.00 -10.80 -8.17
CA PHE A 120 1.33 -11.33 -8.48
C PHE A 120 2.07 -11.86 -7.25
N THR A 121 1.95 -11.20 -6.10
CA THR A 121 2.54 -11.66 -4.83
C THR A 121 1.94 -12.99 -4.40
N ILE A 122 0.61 -13.15 -4.47
CA ILE A 122 -0.06 -14.41 -4.14
C ILE A 122 0.41 -15.53 -5.08
N LEU A 123 0.46 -15.27 -6.39
CA LEU A 123 0.95 -16.23 -7.37
C LEU A 123 2.42 -16.61 -7.13
N ALA A 124 3.27 -15.62 -6.86
CA ALA A 124 4.68 -15.84 -6.57
C ALA A 124 4.88 -16.70 -5.31
N ILE A 125 4.07 -16.46 -4.26
CA ILE A 125 4.08 -17.27 -3.04
C ILE A 125 3.68 -18.72 -3.35
N ILE A 126 2.64 -18.94 -4.16
CA ILE A 126 2.21 -20.30 -4.53
C ILE A 126 3.31 -21.01 -5.32
N ILE A 127 3.89 -20.35 -6.33
CA ILE A 127 4.96 -20.92 -7.16
C ILE A 127 6.21 -21.20 -6.32
N ALA A 128 6.61 -20.28 -5.45
CA ALA A 128 7.72 -20.49 -4.52
C ALA A 128 7.45 -21.67 -3.57
N GLY A 129 6.22 -21.79 -3.06
CA GLY A 129 5.78 -22.92 -2.25
C GLY A 129 5.85 -24.25 -3.00
N LEU A 130 5.41 -24.29 -4.26
CA LEU A 130 5.53 -25.47 -5.13
C LEU A 130 7.00 -25.83 -5.40
N GLY A 131 7.86 -24.83 -5.63
CA GLY A 131 9.30 -25.03 -5.81
C GLY A 131 9.96 -25.60 -4.56
N LEU A 132 9.67 -25.03 -3.39
CA LEU A 132 10.15 -25.52 -2.10
C LEU A 132 9.63 -26.93 -1.80
N PHE A 133 8.36 -27.20 -2.13
CA PHE A 133 7.75 -28.52 -2.02
C PHE A 133 8.50 -29.55 -2.89
N GLY A 134 8.75 -29.23 -4.16
CA GLY A 134 9.46 -30.12 -5.09
C GLY A 134 10.91 -30.38 -4.65
N LEU A 135 11.64 -29.33 -4.26
CA LEU A 135 13.01 -29.44 -3.78
C LEU A 135 13.08 -30.27 -2.48
N SER A 136 12.15 -30.04 -1.55
CA SER A 136 12.10 -30.82 -0.31
C SER A 136 11.79 -32.29 -0.55
N ALA A 137 10.86 -32.61 -1.46
CA ALA A 137 10.57 -33.99 -1.83
C ALA A 137 11.80 -34.70 -2.39
N PHE A 138 12.48 -34.05 -3.34
CA PHE A 138 13.67 -34.60 -4.00
C PHE A 138 14.83 -34.84 -3.02
N VAL A 139 15.12 -33.88 -2.14
CA VAL A 139 16.19 -34.02 -1.13
C VAL A 139 15.86 -35.12 -0.13
N ILE A 140 14.60 -35.20 0.31
CA ILE A 140 14.14 -36.27 1.20
C ILE A 140 14.31 -37.65 0.54
N GLU A 141 13.93 -37.76 -0.73
CA GLU A 141 14.03 -39.02 -1.49
C GLU A 141 15.49 -39.48 -1.60
N GLN A 142 16.42 -38.59 -1.94
CA GLN A 142 17.86 -38.91 -1.96
C GLN A 142 18.40 -39.33 -0.58
N ARG A 143 17.86 -38.76 0.50
CA ARG A 143 18.31 -39.02 1.88
C ARG A 143 17.50 -40.10 2.59
N THR A 144 16.63 -40.82 1.89
CA THR A 144 15.77 -41.87 2.48
C THR A 144 16.58 -42.95 3.20
N LYS A 145 17.74 -43.36 2.66
CA LYS A 145 18.62 -44.36 3.29
C LYS A 145 19.23 -43.85 4.61
N GLU A 146 19.71 -42.61 4.64
CA GLU A 146 20.27 -41.97 5.85
C GLU A 146 19.19 -41.82 6.94
N ILE A 147 17.99 -41.37 6.55
CA ILE A 147 16.85 -41.19 7.44
C ILE A 147 16.37 -42.55 8.00
N GLY A 148 16.31 -43.58 7.16
CA GLY A 148 15.94 -44.94 7.55
C GLY A 148 16.89 -45.54 8.59
N ILE A 149 18.20 -45.41 8.38
CA ILE A 149 19.22 -45.87 9.33
C ILE A 149 19.10 -45.13 10.67
N ARG A 150 18.98 -43.79 10.66
CA ARG A 150 18.80 -43.01 11.90
C ARG A 150 17.54 -43.40 12.66
N LYS A 151 16.43 -43.67 11.96
CA LYS A 151 15.16 -44.07 12.58
C LYS A 151 15.26 -45.45 13.24
N VAL A 152 15.97 -46.40 12.63
CA VAL A 152 16.26 -47.72 13.23
C VAL A 152 17.19 -47.59 14.44
N LEU A 153 18.12 -46.62 14.42
CA LEU A 153 18.98 -46.27 15.56
C LEU A 153 18.25 -45.46 16.66
N GLY A 154 16.92 -45.31 16.57
CA GLY A 154 16.10 -44.69 17.61
C GLY A 154 15.86 -43.18 17.47
N ALA A 155 16.21 -42.57 16.34
CA ALA A 155 15.89 -41.16 16.10
C ALA A 155 14.37 -40.95 16.01
N SER A 156 13.87 -39.96 16.75
CA SER A 156 12.46 -39.58 16.73
C SER A 156 12.06 -38.91 15.41
N VAL A 157 10.78 -39.01 15.05
CA VAL A 157 10.19 -38.30 13.90
C VAL A 157 10.45 -36.79 13.94
N GLN A 158 10.41 -36.21 15.15
CA GLN A 158 10.68 -34.78 15.38
C GLN A 158 12.13 -34.40 15.06
N GLN A 159 13.12 -35.24 15.41
CA GLN A 159 14.53 -34.97 15.12
C GLN A 159 14.82 -34.98 13.61
N VAL A 160 14.20 -35.91 12.86
CA VAL A 160 14.31 -35.96 11.40
C VAL A 160 13.66 -34.73 10.78
N MET A 161 12.46 -34.36 11.24
CA MET A 161 11.72 -33.21 10.74
C MET A 161 12.46 -31.89 10.98
N LEU A 162 13.06 -31.71 12.16
CA LEU A 162 13.79 -30.50 12.51
C LEU A 162 15.10 -30.38 11.74
N MET A 163 15.78 -31.50 11.50
CA MET A 163 16.99 -31.54 10.67
C MET A 163 16.71 -31.10 9.24
N VAL A 164 15.69 -31.68 8.60
CA VAL A 164 15.31 -31.33 7.23
C VAL A 164 14.81 -29.88 7.16
N SER A 165 13.95 -29.46 8.09
CA SER A 165 13.41 -28.10 8.12
C SER A 165 14.49 -27.05 8.29
N LYS A 166 15.52 -27.30 9.11
CA LYS A 166 16.61 -26.35 9.35
C LYS A 166 17.40 -26.02 8.08
N GLU A 167 17.64 -27.00 7.21
CA GLU A 167 18.35 -26.77 5.94
C GLU A 167 17.55 -25.82 5.03
N PHE A 168 16.24 -26.02 4.91
CA PHE A 168 15.38 -25.15 4.11
C PHE A 168 15.18 -23.77 4.74
N LEU A 169 15.02 -23.68 6.06
CA LEU A 169 14.90 -22.42 6.77
C LEU A 169 16.16 -21.56 6.63
N LEU A 170 17.34 -22.19 6.59
CA LEU A 170 18.59 -21.49 6.35
C LEU A 170 18.62 -20.87 4.95
N LEU A 171 18.20 -21.61 3.93
CA LEU A 171 18.09 -21.07 2.55
C LEU A 171 17.09 -19.91 2.46
N VAL A 172 15.92 -20.05 3.10
CA VAL A 172 14.90 -18.97 3.16
C VAL A 172 15.44 -17.76 3.91
N GLY A 173 16.17 -17.97 5.01
CA GLY A 173 16.79 -16.90 5.79
C GLY A 173 17.84 -16.12 4.99
N ILE A 174 18.71 -16.81 4.24
CA ILE A 174 19.68 -16.17 3.34
C ILE A 174 18.97 -15.36 2.26
N ALA A 175 17.97 -15.94 1.60
CA ALA A 175 17.18 -15.25 0.59
C ALA A 175 16.49 -13.99 1.17
N PHE A 176 15.98 -14.09 2.40
CA PHE A 176 15.33 -12.96 3.09
C PHE A 176 16.32 -11.83 3.42
N VAL A 177 17.52 -12.15 3.93
CA VAL A 177 18.57 -11.16 4.19
C VAL A 177 18.98 -10.41 2.92
N ILE A 178 19.03 -11.10 1.77
CA ILE A 178 19.31 -10.47 0.47
C ILE A 178 18.12 -9.65 -0.02
N ALA A 179 16.89 -10.10 0.23
CA ALA A 179 15.68 -9.40 -0.20
C ALA A 179 15.50 -8.05 0.51
N ILE A 180 15.85 -7.92 1.80
CA ILE A 180 15.70 -6.67 2.57
C ILE A 180 16.33 -5.45 1.86
N PRO A 181 17.65 -5.41 1.54
CA PRO A 181 18.25 -4.24 0.93
C PRO A 181 17.71 -3.96 -0.48
N VAL A 182 17.40 -5.01 -1.25
CA VAL A 182 16.83 -4.87 -2.60
C VAL A 182 15.45 -4.24 -2.53
N THR A 183 14.57 -4.75 -1.65
CA THR A 183 13.23 -4.21 -1.44
C THR A 183 13.28 -2.80 -0.86
N TRP A 184 14.16 -2.55 0.11
CA TRP A 184 14.34 -1.21 0.68
C TRP A 184 14.73 -0.19 -0.39
N TRP A 185 15.73 -0.49 -1.21
CA TRP A 185 16.17 0.39 -2.29
C TRP A 185 15.08 0.64 -3.33
N ALA A 186 14.41 -0.43 -3.80
CA ALA A 186 13.35 -0.32 -4.79
C ALA A 186 12.16 0.51 -4.27
N MET A 187 11.75 0.27 -3.02
CA MET A 187 10.65 1.01 -2.40
C MET A 187 11.02 2.46 -2.08
N HIS A 188 12.27 2.72 -1.67
CA HIS A 188 12.74 4.08 -1.46
C HIS A 188 12.67 4.89 -2.75
N LYS A 189 13.19 4.34 -3.85
CA LYS A 189 13.14 4.97 -5.18
C LYS A 189 11.71 5.17 -5.66
N TRP A 190 10.81 4.21 -5.44
CA TRP A 190 9.40 4.37 -5.78
C TRP A 190 8.70 5.45 -4.96
N LEU A 191 9.06 5.61 -3.68
CA LEU A 191 8.52 6.65 -2.79
C LEU A 191 9.04 8.05 -3.09
N GLU A 192 10.14 8.20 -3.85
CA GLU A 192 10.64 9.52 -4.29
C GLU A 192 9.69 10.22 -5.27
N ASP A 193 8.90 9.45 -6.03
CA ASP A 193 7.88 9.98 -6.93
C ASP A 193 6.66 10.58 -6.20
N PHE A 194 6.62 10.48 -4.87
CA PHE A 194 5.54 10.99 -4.04
C PHE A 194 5.98 12.22 -3.24
N ALA A 195 5.26 13.33 -3.44
CA ALA A 195 5.45 14.56 -2.68
C ALA A 195 5.30 14.37 -1.16
N TYR A 196 4.33 13.55 -0.74
CA TYR A 196 4.14 13.14 0.64
C TYR A 196 4.43 11.64 0.74
N ARG A 197 5.60 11.31 1.29
CA ARG A 197 6.08 9.93 1.42
C ARG A 197 5.99 9.45 2.86
N ILE A 198 5.58 8.21 3.04
CA ILE A 198 5.74 7.50 4.31
C ILE A 198 7.15 6.98 4.44
N THR A 199 7.69 6.93 5.65
CA THR A 199 8.92 6.19 5.94
C THR A 199 8.57 4.72 6.13
N ILE A 200 9.19 3.83 5.36
CA ILE A 200 9.01 2.38 5.51
C ILE A 200 9.49 1.99 6.91
N SER A 201 8.57 1.48 7.71
CA SER A 201 8.88 1.06 9.07
C SER A 201 9.51 -0.33 9.06
N TRP A 202 10.55 -0.54 9.89
CA TRP A 202 11.29 -1.80 9.96
C TRP A 202 10.42 -3.03 10.28
N TRP A 203 9.31 -2.83 11.01
CA TRP A 203 8.39 -3.91 11.39
C TRP A 203 7.75 -4.60 10.17
N VAL A 204 7.62 -3.91 9.03
CA VAL A 204 7.06 -4.48 7.80
C VAL A 204 7.92 -5.65 7.32
N PHE A 205 9.25 -5.51 7.40
CA PHE A 205 10.17 -6.60 7.07
C PHE A 205 10.04 -7.75 8.06
N VAL A 206 9.87 -7.46 9.36
CA VAL A 206 9.66 -8.51 10.37
C VAL A 206 8.41 -9.32 10.09
N VAL A 207 7.28 -8.65 9.81
CA VAL A 207 6.02 -9.34 9.46
C VAL A 207 6.17 -10.15 8.18
N ALA A 208 6.84 -9.60 7.15
CA ALA A 208 7.10 -10.32 5.91
C ALA A 208 7.99 -11.55 6.12
N GLY A 209 9.05 -11.42 6.92
CA GLY A 209 9.96 -12.50 7.27
C GLY A 209 9.28 -13.62 8.05
N ILE A 210 8.49 -13.26 9.08
CA ILE A 210 7.68 -14.23 9.84
C ILE A 210 6.72 -14.96 8.91
N THR A 211 6.04 -14.23 8.01
CA THR A 211 5.10 -14.83 7.05
C THR A 211 5.82 -15.79 6.11
N ALA A 212 6.98 -15.41 5.58
CA ALA A 212 7.79 -16.27 4.71
C ALA A 212 8.27 -17.54 5.43
N ILE A 213 8.74 -17.42 6.67
CA ILE A 213 9.16 -18.55 7.51
C ILE A 213 7.96 -19.48 7.80
N LEU A 214 6.80 -18.93 8.13
CA LEU A 214 5.60 -19.72 8.37
C LEU A 214 5.18 -20.52 7.14
N ILE A 215 5.19 -19.89 5.96
CA ILE A 215 4.88 -20.58 4.70
C ILE A 215 5.90 -21.69 4.44
N ALA A 216 7.20 -21.40 4.58
CA ALA A 216 8.25 -22.38 4.39
C ALA A 216 8.14 -23.57 5.36
N LEU A 217 7.88 -23.29 6.64
CA LEU A 217 7.64 -24.30 7.67
C LEU A 217 6.44 -25.17 7.32
N LEU A 218 5.31 -24.58 6.92
CA LEU A 218 4.11 -25.34 6.56
C LEU A 218 4.38 -26.28 5.37
N THR A 219 5.05 -25.77 4.33
CA THR A 219 5.38 -26.56 3.15
C THR A 219 6.35 -27.71 3.45
N VAL A 220 7.43 -27.44 4.18
CA VAL A 220 8.47 -28.45 4.47
C VAL A 220 8.01 -29.44 5.54
N SER A 221 7.30 -28.98 6.57
CA SER A 221 6.78 -29.84 7.64
C SER A 221 5.84 -30.91 7.10
N PHE A 222 4.97 -30.55 6.15
CA PHE A 222 4.07 -31.49 5.50
C PHE A 222 4.85 -32.65 4.84
N GLN A 223 5.93 -32.34 4.12
CA GLN A 223 6.76 -33.35 3.46
C GLN A 223 7.61 -34.15 4.44
N ALA A 224 8.20 -33.50 5.44
CA ALA A 224 8.99 -34.14 6.46
C ALA A 224 8.16 -35.15 7.28
N ILE A 225 6.91 -34.82 7.60
CA ILE A 225 5.98 -35.74 8.29
C ILE A 225 5.66 -36.94 7.41
N LYS A 226 5.33 -36.71 6.12
CA LYS A 226 5.05 -37.79 5.17
C LYS A 226 6.23 -38.75 5.05
N ALA A 227 7.45 -38.23 4.96
CA ALA A 227 8.68 -39.01 4.93
C ALA A 227 8.92 -39.77 6.24
N ALA A 228 8.73 -39.10 7.38
CA ALA A 228 8.99 -39.71 8.68
C ALA A 228 7.97 -40.80 9.06
N ILE A 229 6.74 -40.76 8.54
CA ILE A 229 5.72 -41.81 8.76
C ILE A 229 5.90 -42.99 7.80
N SER A 230 6.61 -42.79 6.67
CA SER A 230 6.89 -43.88 5.72
C SER A 230 7.58 -45.07 6.42
N ASN A 231 7.12 -46.27 6.08
CA ASN A 231 7.51 -47.50 6.77
C ASN A 231 8.89 -48.00 6.28
N PRO A 232 9.94 -47.98 7.12
CA PRO A 232 11.32 -48.25 6.71
C PRO A 232 11.52 -49.68 6.16
N VAL A 233 10.65 -50.62 6.53
CA VAL A 233 10.71 -52.02 6.08
C VAL A 233 10.44 -52.16 4.58
N LYS A 234 9.66 -51.25 3.97
CA LYS A 234 9.49 -51.21 2.51
C LYS A 234 10.69 -50.58 1.81
N SER A 235 11.29 -49.54 2.37
CA SER A 235 12.41 -48.82 1.74
C SER A 235 13.74 -49.59 1.71
N LEU A 236 13.90 -50.63 2.53
CA LEU A 236 15.07 -51.52 2.52
C LEU A 236 14.88 -52.80 1.71
N ARG A 237 13.63 -53.16 1.38
CA ARG A 237 13.30 -54.40 0.65
C ARG A 237 12.89 -54.16 -0.81
N THR A 238 12.83 -52.90 -1.22
CA THR A 238 12.61 -52.52 -2.61
C THR A 238 13.96 -52.01 -3.10
N GLU A 239 14.54 -52.72 -4.08
CA GLU A 239 15.78 -52.38 -4.78
C GLU A 239 15.90 -50.89 -5.15
#